data_AF-A0A847BQD2-F1
#
_entry.id   AF-A0A847BQD2-F1
#
_cell.length_a   1.000
_cell.length_b   1.000
_cell.length_c   1.000
_cell.angle_alpha   90.00
_cell.angle_beta   90.00
_cell.angle_gamma   90.00
#
_symmetry.space_group_name_H-M   'P 1'
#
loop_
_entity.id
_entity.type
_entity.pdbx_description
1 polymer ?
#
loop_
_entity_poly.entity_id
_entity_poly.type
_entity_poly.pdbx_seq_one_letter_code
_entity_poly.pdbx_strand_id
1 'polypeptide(L)'
;MKIHKTIALVMTLALLLLLPGCGGTRYKNGTYYAEMPEFAESGWKDTLELTIENGEIVQINWDAVYVDDSIPIRKKQYSKSGLYGMLIAGAVGEWYDQAVAAEQYVLDNGINALGLTPDGYTDAVAGCTIHVSTFDYLVRECLEQAKK
;
A
#
# COMPACT_ATOMS: atom_id res chain seq x y z
N MET A 1 27.49 -2.14 -31.69
CA MET A 1 26.90 -3.32 -31.03
C MET A 1 26.17 -2.83 -29.77
N LYS A 2 24.89 -2.47 -29.91
CA LYS A 2 24.06 -1.94 -28.81
C LYS A 2 23.08 -3.04 -28.39
N ILE A 3 23.41 -3.74 -27.33
CA ILE A 3 22.56 -4.76 -26.70
C ILE A 3 21.47 -4.03 -25.91
N HIS A 4 20.26 -4.00 -26.47
CA HIS A 4 19.07 -3.52 -25.80
C HIS A 4 18.58 -4.64 -24.89
N LYS A 5 18.69 -4.45 -23.57
CA LYS A 5 18.11 -5.37 -22.58
C LYS A 5 16.61 -5.12 -22.50
N THR A 6 15.85 -5.78 -23.36
CA THR A 6 14.39 -5.84 -23.26
C THR A 6 14.05 -6.77 -22.08
N ILE A 7 13.73 -6.19 -20.92
CA ILE A 7 13.16 -6.92 -19.79
C ILE A 7 11.66 -7.07 -20.09
N ALA A 8 11.27 -8.27 -20.54
CA ALA A 8 9.87 -8.63 -20.70
C ALA A 8 9.28 -8.90 -19.31
N LEU A 9 8.47 -7.96 -18.82
CA LEU A 9 7.61 -8.15 -17.66
C LEU A 9 6.43 -9.04 -18.08
N VAL A 10 6.53 -10.34 -17.82
CA VAL A 10 5.43 -11.30 -18.03
C VAL A 10 4.40 -11.12 -16.93
N MET A 11 3.44 -10.22 -17.13
CA MET A 11 2.22 -10.14 -16.33
C MET A 11 1.32 -11.32 -16.69
N THR A 12 1.49 -12.43 -15.99
CA THR A 12 0.62 -13.60 -16.17
C THR A 12 -0.70 -13.33 -15.47
N LEU A 13 -1.70 -12.91 -16.25
CA LEU A 13 -3.09 -12.84 -15.79
C LEU A 13 -3.61 -14.27 -15.61
N ALA A 14 -3.55 -14.78 -14.38
CA ALA A 14 -4.19 -16.02 -14.00
C ALA A 14 -5.72 -15.82 -14.01
N LEU A 15 -6.39 -16.38 -15.02
CA LEU A 15 -7.85 -16.42 -15.11
C LEU A 15 -8.38 -17.40 -14.05
N LEU A 16 -8.80 -16.87 -12.89
CA LEU A 16 -9.41 -17.62 -11.80
C LEU A 16 -10.91 -17.87 -12.11
N LEU A 17 -11.31 -19.15 -12.09
CA LEU A 17 -12.70 -19.59 -12.20
C LEU A 17 -13.55 -18.97 -11.07
N LEU A 18 -14.42 -18.02 -11.42
CA LEU A 18 -15.43 -17.48 -10.51
C LEU A 18 -16.54 -18.52 -10.29
N LEU A 19 -16.47 -19.24 -9.17
CA LEU A 19 -17.66 -19.89 -8.62
C LEU A 19 -18.59 -18.80 -8.08
N PRO A 20 -19.90 -18.81 -8.41
CA PRO A 20 -20.85 -17.86 -7.87
C PRO A 20 -21.10 -18.16 -6.38
N GLY A 21 -20.29 -17.55 -5.52
CA GLY A 21 -20.53 -17.48 -4.08
C GLY A 21 -21.78 -16.66 -3.83
N CYS A 22 -22.90 -17.34 -3.56
CA CYS A 22 -24.15 -16.74 -3.11
C CYS A 22 -23.98 -16.27 -1.66
N GLY A 23 -23.64 -15.00 -1.50
CA GLY A 23 -23.52 -14.28 -0.24
C GLY A 23 -23.13 -12.84 -0.59
N GLY A 24 -24.06 -11.89 -0.44
CA GLY A 24 -23.94 -10.54 -0.97
C GLY A 24 -22.84 -9.70 -0.29
N THR A 25 -21.58 -9.96 -0.61
CA THR A 25 -20.45 -9.15 -0.16
C THR A 25 -20.47 -7.77 -0.84
N ARG A 26 -20.04 -6.72 -0.14
CA ARG A 26 -19.98 -5.34 -0.67
C ARG A 26 -18.96 -5.19 -1.82
N TYR A 27 -17.91 -6.00 -1.80
CA TYR A 27 -16.80 -5.94 -2.73
C TYR A 27 -16.67 -7.23 -3.55
N LYS A 28 -16.22 -7.11 -4.79
CA LYS A 28 -15.80 -8.21 -5.66
C LYS A 28 -14.45 -8.73 -5.14
N ASN A 29 -14.24 -10.05 -5.22
CA ASN A 29 -12.95 -10.63 -4.90
C ASN A 29 -11.94 -10.29 -6.01
N GLY A 30 -10.67 -10.13 -5.64
CA GLY A 30 -9.59 -9.82 -6.58
C GLY A 30 -8.45 -9.06 -5.92
N THR A 31 -7.41 -8.80 -6.70
CA THR A 31 -6.31 -7.90 -6.33
C THR A 31 -6.49 -6.57 -7.06
N TYR A 32 -6.41 -5.49 -6.30
CA TYR A 32 -6.62 -4.12 -6.74
C TYR A 32 -5.34 -3.32 -6.51
N TYR A 33 -5.06 -2.37 -7.39
CA TYR A 33 -3.89 -1.51 -7.31
C TYR A 33 -4.31 -0.05 -7.37
N ALA A 34 -3.69 0.78 -6.54
CA ALA A 34 -3.81 2.23 -6.60
C ALA A 34 -2.44 2.86 -6.40
N GLU A 35 -2.27 4.07 -6.94
CA GLU A 35 -1.09 4.90 -6.68
C GLU A 35 -1.50 6.36 -6.62
N MET A 36 -0.71 7.17 -5.91
CA MET A 36 -0.91 8.61 -5.91
C MET A 36 -0.72 9.15 -7.34
N PRO A 37 -1.50 10.17 -7.77
CA PRO A 37 -1.40 10.70 -9.13
C PRO A 37 -0.04 11.39 -9.39
N GLU A 38 0.54 11.97 -8.35
CA GLU A 38 1.78 12.75 -8.41
C GLU A 38 2.80 12.25 -7.39
N PHE A 39 4.08 12.50 -7.67
CA PHE A 39 5.14 12.31 -6.68
C PHE A 39 5.03 13.37 -5.59
N ALA A 40 5.26 12.98 -4.34
CA ALA A 40 5.42 13.93 -3.25
C ALA A 40 6.72 14.73 -3.41
N GLU A 41 6.84 15.86 -2.73
CA GLU A 41 8.08 16.67 -2.70
C GLU A 41 9.30 15.87 -2.23
N SER A 42 9.08 14.82 -1.44
CA SER A 42 10.13 13.88 -1.01
C SER A 42 10.69 12.99 -2.13
N GLY A 43 10.14 13.05 -3.34
CA GLY A 43 10.47 12.18 -4.47
C GLY A 43 9.82 10.79 -4.41
N TRP A 44 9.08 10.46 -3.35
CA TRP A 44 8.33 9.21 -3.23
C TRP A 44 6.90 9.37 -3.73
N LYS A 45 6.42 8.38 -4.48
CA LYS A 45 5.01 8.22 -4.87
C LYS A 45 4.46 6.94 -4.28
N ASP A 46 3.49 7.10 -3.38
CA ASP A 46 2.88 5.99 -2.68
C ASP A 46 2.05 5.12 -3.64
N THR A 47 2.11 3.82 -3.41
CA THR A 47 1.45 2.76 -4.17
C THR A 47 0.82 1.77 -3.19
N LEU A 48 -0.29 1.13 -3.57
CA LEU A 48 -0.97 0.17 -2.73
C LEU A 48 -1.50 -0.99 -3.57
N GLU A 49 -1.18 -2.22 -3.13
CA GLU A 49 -1.82 -3.44 -3.61
C GLU A 49 -2.72 -4.01 -2.51
N LEU A 50 -3.96 -4.35 -2.85
CA LEU A 50 -4.98 -4.81 -1.90
C LEU A 50 -5.70 -6.03 -2.46
N THR A 51 -5.78 -7.11 -1.67
CA THR A 51 -6.48 -8.33 -2.06
C THR A 51 -7.76 -8.49 -1.25
N ILE A 52 -8.87 -8.77 -1.95
CA ILE A 52 -10.17 -9.06 -1.37
C ILE A 52 -10.53 -10.52 -1.63
N GLU A 53 -10.86 -11.24 -0.57
CA GLU A 53 -11.42 -12.58 -0.63
C GLU A 53 -12.68 -12.65 0.22
N ASN A 54 -13.70 -13.33 -0.28
CA ASN A 54 -15.02 -13.43 0.36
C ASN A 54 -15.60 -12.07 0.79
N GLY A 55 -15.30 -11.01 0.03
CA GLY A 55 -15.78 -9.67 0.34
C GLY A 55 -15.01 -8.88 1.39
N GLU A 56 -13.97 -9.45 1.96
CA GLU A 56 -13.15 -8.87 3.02
C GLU A 56 -11.72 -8.63 2.52
N ILE A 57 -11.05 -7.62 3.07
CA ILE A 57 -9.65 -7.36 2.75
C ILE A 57 -8.80 -8.41 3.48
N VAL A 58 -8.01 -9.18 2.74
CA VAL A 58 -7.14 -10.22 3.32
C VAL A 58 -5.64 -9.90 3.20
N GLN A 59 -5.28 -8.95 2.34
CA GLN A 59 -3.90 -8.48 2.19
C GLN A 59 -3.87 -7.00 1.80
N ILE A 60 -2.92 -6.28 2.37
CA ILE A 60 -2.60 -4.90 2.00
C ILE A 60 -1.07 -4.79 1.90
N ASN A 61 -0.59 -4.17 0.82
CA ASN A 61 0.81 -3.81 0.66
C ASN A 61 0.90 -2.34 0.22
N TRP A 62 1.05 -1.44 1.19
CA TRP A 62 1.39 -0.04 1.04
C TRP A 62 2.91 0.11 0.89
N ASP A 63 3.32 0.71 -0.21
CA ASP A 63 4.72 0.91 -0.56
C ASP A 63 4.87 2.25 -1.29
N ALA A 64 6.06 2.56 -1.79
CA ALA A 64 6.26 3.69 -2.69
C ALA A 64 7.39 3.45 -3.70
N VAL A 65 7.31 4.15 -4.82
CA VAL A 65 8.39 4.27 -5.82
C VAL A 65 9.08 5.60 -5.69
N TYR A 66 10.38 5.64 -6.02
CA TYR A 66 11.12 6.89 -6.11
C TYR A 66 11.02 7.47 -7.53
N VAL A 67 11.13 8.80 -7.65
CA VAL A 67 10.94 9.56 -8.89
C VAL A 67 11.94 9.23 -10.00
N ASP A 68 13.10 8.72 -9.62
CA ASP A 68 14.17 8.33 -10.54
C ASP A 68 14.87 7.03 -10.08
N ASP A 69 15.84 6.57 -10.88
CA ASP A 69 16.56 5.31 -10.67
C ASP A 69 17.65 5.38 -9.57
N SER A 70 17.81 6.50 -8.86
CA SER A 70 18.80 6.61 -7.76
C SER A 70 18.45 5.71 -6.57
N ILE A 71 17.17 5.39 -6.39
CA ILE A 71 16.68 4.41 -5.43
C ILE A 71 15.90 3.33 -6.20
N PRO A 72 16.59 2.28 -6.71
CA PRO A 72 16.00 1.29 -7.63
C PRO A 72 15.13 0.23 -6.92
N ILE A 73 14.84 0.43 -5.63
CA ILE A 73 14.04 -0.48 -4.81
C ILE A 73 12.87 0.29 -4.20
N ARG A 74 11.81 -0.45 -3.86
CA ARG A 74 10.61 0.12 -3.24
C ARG A 74 10.90 0.62 -1.82
N LYS A 75 10.10 1.59 -1.35
CA LYS A 75 10.29 2.25 -0.05
C LYS A 75 10.27 1.30 1.12
N LYS A 76 9.40 0.29 1.14
CA LYS A 76 9.40 -0.75 2.18
C LYS A 76 10.75 -1.44 2.28
N GLN A 77 11.31 -1.87 1.16
CA GLN A 77 12.62 -2.53 1.14
C GLN A 77 13.74 -1.54 1.51
N TYR A 78 13.68 -0.31 1.02
CA TYR A 78 14.64 0.74 1.31
C TYR A 78 14.68 1.07 2.81
N SER A 79 13.51 1.22 3.43
CA SER A 79 13.37 1.45 4.88
C SER A 79 13.76 0.22 5.71
N LYS A 80 13.32 -0.98 5.33
CA LYS A 80 13.71 -2.23 6.02
C LYS A 80 15.23 -2.46 6.00
N SER A 81 15.92 -1.95 4.99
CA SER A 81 17.38 -2.01 4.88
C SER A 81 18.09 -0.93 5.72
N GLY A 82 17.34 -0.07 6.43
CA GLY A 82 17.87 1.06 7.20
C GLY A 82 18.29 2.28 6.37
N LEU A 83 18.08 2.25 5.05
CA LEU A 83 18.56 3.30 4.14
C LEU A 83 17.62 4.52 4.10
N TYR A 84 16.36 4.35 4.51
CA TYR A 84 15.43 5.48 4.65
C TYR A 84 15.74 6.31 5.91
N GLY A 85 16.17 5.66 6.99
CA GLY A 85 16.80 6.30 8.14
C GLY A 85 15.86 7.11 9.03
N MET A 86 14.61 6.68 9.21
CA MET A 86 13.68 7.42 10.08
C MET A 86 14.10 7.41 11.54
N LEU A 87 14.66 6.30 12.04
CA LEU A 87 15.18 6.24 13.41
C LEU A 87 16.34 7.22 13.59
N ILE A 88 17.23 7.32 12.59
CA ILE A 88 18.36 8.25 12.62
C ILE A 88 17.85 9.71 12.62
N ALA A 89 16.75 9.98 11.93
CA ALA A 89 16.08 11.27 11.92
C ALA A 89 15.26 11.57 13.20
N GLY A 90 15.24 10.65 14.19
CA GLY A 90 14.57 10.84 15.47
C GLY A 90 13.11 10.37 15.53
N ALA A 91 12.64 9.62 14.53
CA ALA A 91 11.34 8.96 14.61
C ALA A 91 11.36 7.79 15.62
N VAL A 92 10.16 7.31 16.00
CA VAL A 92 10.01 6.21 16.96
C VAL A 92 10.19 4.82 16.34
N GLY A 93 10.27 4.73 15.01
CA GLY A 93 10.41 3.48 14.26
C GLY A 93 10.80 3.75 12.81
N GLU A 94 11.25 2.72 12.10
CA GLU A 94 11.43 2.83 10.65
C GLU A 94 10.09 2.91 9.93
N TRP A 95 10.08 3.53 8.74
CA TRP A 95 8.86 3.65 7.93
C TRP A 95 8.23 2.27 7.66
N TYR A 96 9.06 1.26 7.38
CA TYR A 96 8.61 -0.12 7.17
C TYR A 96 7.78 -0.66 8.36
N ASP A 97 8.29 -0.53 9.59
CA ASP A 97 7.62 -1.09 10.77
C ASP A 97 6.28 -0.38 11.02
N GLN A 98 6.26 0.95 10.84
CA GLN A 98 5.06 1.77 11.03
C GLN A 98 4.01 1.52 9.93
N ALA A 99 4.44 1.36 8.67
CA ALA A 99 3.56 1.02 7.55
C ALA A 99 2.92 -0.36 7.74
N VAL A 100 3.70 -1.38 8.14
CA VAL A 100 3.18 -2.72 8.44
C VAL A 100 2.19 -2.69 9.61
N ALA A 101 2.44 -1.87 10.63
CA ALA A 101 1.51 -1.71 11.74
C ALA A 101 0.17 -1.10 11.28
N ALA A 102 0.20 -0.08 10.40
CA ALA A 102 -1.00 0.52 9.83
C ALA A 102 -1.79 -0.47 8.95
N GLU A 103 -1.10 -1.26 8.12
CA GLU A 103 -1.70 -2.31 7.31
C GLU A 103 -2.41 -3.35 8.17
N GLN A 104 -1.71 -3.90 9.16
CA GLN A 104 -2.27 -4.90 10.05
C GLN A 104 -3.48 -4.36 10.81
N TYR A 105 -3.40 -3.10 11.28
CA TYR A 105 -4.53 -2.48 11.95
C TYR A 105 -5.77 -2.40 11.05
N VAL A 106 -5.61 -2.06 9.76
CA VAL A 106 -6.74 -2.03 8.81
C VAL A 106 -7.25 -3.43 8.49
N LEU A 107 -6.38 -4.44 8.42
CA LEU A 107 -6.80 -5.84 8.26
C LEU A 107 -7.65 -6.30 9.45
N ASP A 108 -7.26 -5.94 10.67
CA ASP A 108 -7.91 -6.40 11.90
C ASP A 108 -9.20 -5.62 12.22
N ASN A 109 -9.25 -4.33 11.89
CA ASN A 109 -10.30 -3.42 12.35
C ASN A 109 -11.13 -2.79 11.22
N GLY A 110 -10.68 -2.92 9.98
CA GLY A 110 -11.25 -2.26 8.81
C GLY A 110 -10.84 -0.79 8.67
N ILE A 111 -10.86 -0.30 7.42
CA ILE A 111 -10.31 1.03 7.08
C ILE A 111 -11.00 2.19 7.83
N ASN A 112 -12.28 2.08 8.14
CA ASN A 112 -12.99 3.14 8.85
C ASN A 112 -12.50 3.32 10.31
N ALA A 113 -11.93 2.28 10.91
CA ALA A 113 -11.37 2.35 12.26
C ALA A 113 -10.00 3.01 12.30
N LEU A 114 -9.32 3.18 11.15
CA LEU A 114 -8.02 3.84 11.09
C LEU A 114 -8.12 5.25 11.64
N GLY A 115 -9.10 6.03 11.17
CA GLY A 115 -9.35 7.40 11.62
C GLY A 115 -8.18 8.35 11.30
N LEU A 116 -8.49 9.49 10.69
CA LEU A 116 -7.47 10.51 10.40
C LEU A 116 -7.61 11.69 11.34
N THR A 117 -6.48 12.15 11.87
CA THR A 117 -6.37 13.49 12.45
C THR A 117 -6.40 14.55 11.34
N PRO A 118 -6.69 15.83 11.64
CA PRO A 118 -6.66 16.89 10.64
C PRO A 118 -5.33 17.02 9.89
N ASP A 119 -4.23 16.65 10.53
CA ASP A 119 -2.87 16.70 9.96
C ASP A 119 -2.50 15.43 9.18
N GLY A 120 -3.43 14.47 9.03
CA GLY A 120 -3.23 13.25 8.23
C GLY A 120 -2.48 12.12 8.93
N TYR A 121 -2.44 12.13 10.27
CA TYR A 121 -1.95 11.02 11.09
C TYR A 121 -3.11 10.16 11.60
N THR A 122 -2.82 9.14 12.41
CA THR A 122 -3.81 8.36 13.15
C THR A 122 -3.35 8.18 14.61
N ASP A 123 -4.28 8.28 15.55
CA ASP A 123 -4.04 7.93 16.97
C ASP A 123 -4.39 6.46 17.27
N ALA A 124 -4.98 5.75 16.30
CA ALA A 124 -5.48 4.39 16.49
C ALA A 124 -4.37 3.33 16.44
N VAL A 125 -3.27 3.63 15.74
CA VAL A 125 -2.12 2.73 15.58
C VAL A 125 -1.01 3.17 16.53
N ALA A 126 -0.84 2.45 17.64
CA ALA A 126 0.16 2.77 18.63
C ALA A 126 1.58 2.79 18.02
N GLY A 127 2.31 3.89 18.24
CA GLY A 127 3.67 4.06 17.71
C GLY A 127 3.76 4.39 16.22
N CYS A 128 2.63 4.60 15.54
CA CYS A 128 2.62 5.14 14.17
C CYS A 128 2.70 6.66 14.22
N THR A 129 3.83 7.21 13.79
CA THR A 129 4.11 8.65 13.70
C THR A 129 4.37 9.09 12.27
N ILE A 130 4.00 8.29 11.27
CA ILE A 130 4.02 8.66 9.86
C ILE A 130 2.64 9.19 9.45
N HIS A 131 2.59 10.08 8.45
CA HIS A 131 1.33 10.43 7.82
C HIS A 131 0.73 9.20 7.14
N VAL A 132 -0.53 8.90 7.44
CA VAL A 132 -1.29 7.76 6.90
C VAL A 132 -2.46 8.21 6.01
N SER A 133 -2.56 9.49 5.70
CA SER A 133 -3.60 10.03 4.82
C SER A 133 -3.53 9.47 3.39
N THR A 134 -2.32 9.30 2.84
CA THR A 134 -2.11 8.65 1.54
C THR A 134 -2.49 7.17 1.60
N PHE A 135 -2.16 6.50 2.70
CA PHE A 135 -2.58 5.12 2.95
C PHE A 135 -4.10 4.96 2.97
N ASP A 136 -4.83 5.79 3.74
CA ASP A 136 -6.30 5.77 3.79
C ASP A 136 -6.92 6.03 2.42
N TYR A 137 -6.40 7.04 1.71
CA TYR A 137 -6.84 7.36 0.36
C TYR A 137 -6.69 6.16 -0.59
N LEU A 138 -5.49 5.55 -0.65
CA LEU A 138 -5.22 4.45 -1.57
C LEU A 138 -6.02 3.18 -1.26
N VAL A 139 -6.23 2.85 0.03
CA VAL A 139 -7.12 1.74 0.41
C VAL A 139 -8.54 2.01 -0.10
N ARG A 140 -9.04 3.25 0.06
CA ARG A 140 -10.37 3.63 -0.42
C ARG A 140 -10.47 3.55 -1.94
N GLU A 141 -9.47 4.01 -2.67
CA GLU A 141 -9.44 3.87 -4.14
C GLU A 141 -9.51 2.40 -4.58
N CYS A 142 -8.75 1.51 -3.94
CA CYS A 142 -8.85 0.06 -4.21
C CYS A 142 -10.25 -0.49 -3.88
N LEU A 143 -10.87 -0.07 -2.77
CA LEU A 143 -12.22 -0.48 -2.39
C LEU A 143 -13.28 0.06 -3.36
N GLU A 144 -13.12 1.26 -3.89
CA GLU A 144 -13.98 1.84 -4.93
C GLU A 144 -13.93 1.00 -6.21
N GLN A 145 -12.73 0.62 -6.67
CA GLN A 145 -12.55 -0.29 -7.80
C GLN A 145 -13.20 -1.66 -7.58
N ALA A 146 -13.24 -2.12 -6.32
CA ALA A 146 -13.80 -3.41 -5.95
C ALA A 146 -15.33 -3.42 -5.80
N LYS A 147 -16.01 -2.27 -5.85
CA LYS A 147 -17.48 -2.23 -5.65
C LYS A 147 -18.23 -3.10 -6.67
N LYS A 148 -19.32 -3.70 -6.19
CA LYS A 148 -20.29 -4.43 -7.02
C LYS A 148 -21.16 -3.50 -7.84
#